data_AF-A0A812USJ4-F1
#
_entry.id   AF-A0A812USJ4-F1
#
_cell.length_a   1.000
_cell.length_b   1.000
_cell.length_c   1.000
_cell.angle_alpha   90.00
_cell.angle_beta   90.00
_cell.angle_gamma   90.00
#
_symmetry.space_group_name_H-M   'P 1'
#
loop_
_entity.id
_entity.type
_entity.pdbx_description
1 polymer ?
#
loop_
_entity_poly.entity_id
_entity_poly.type
_entity_poly.pdbx_seq_one_letter_code
_entity_poly.pdbx_strand_id
1 'polypeptide(L)'
;MANGRGSSCLRSVLLGVFAYCLGALTVVYCDAAFGSRREGRGSHKVLEDNSTAEASALQAESRRQPEAGTTTTEAANVGPATKDDKEPKDPQPSPQLLKSALRVRHSGPQGLKFIHISKTGGTSIEELGIHLPEQLHWGAWDRAEYGYQHGAFRFFPPAKRQKYDWFLVSRNPVDRFVSEYHCGFEGVNYMQSRFHTQKDFNDWIQGRLRQGGTPGGHFIMMTDYLDADPNVTQHIVRFENLDADLRFVLGLYNITLKRLRHDNGGGKRMFTKRNISNETLAYIRAYYAADFVNFGYPLPMT
;
A
#
# COMPACT_ATOMS: atom_id res chain seq x y z
N MET A 1 -21.03 51.18 -23.42
CA MET A 1 -20.26 49.96 -23.75
C MET A 1 -20.09 49.15 -22.46
N ALA A 2 -20.85 48.08 -22.28
CA ALA A 2 -20.78 47.22 -21.09
C ALA A 2 -20.04 45.92 -21.45
N ASN A 3 -18.83 45.74 -20.92
CA ASN A 3 -18.00 44.56 -21.17
C ASN A 3 -18.39 43.41 -20.22
N GLY A 4 -18.88 42.33 -20.80
CA GLY A 4 -19.36 41.13 -20.10
C GLY A 4 -18.23 40.29 -19.51
N ARG A 5 -18.25 40.13 -18.18
CA ARG A 5 -17.34 39.24 -17.40
C ARG A 5 -18.01 37.92 -16.98
N GLY A 6 -18.93 37.38 -17.79
CA GLY A 6 -19.72 36.20 -17.44
C GLY A 6 -19.26 34.85 -18.02
N SER A 7 -18.28 34.82 -18.94
CA SER A 7 -18.06 33.63 -19.79
C SER A 7 -16.98 32.63 -19.30
N SER A 8 -16.14 32.99 -18.33
CA SER A 8 -15.01 32.14 -17.92
C SER A 8 -15.40 30.93 -17.06
N CYS A 9 -16.44 31.06 -16.23
CA CYS A 9 -16.86 29.98 -15.33
C CYS A 9 -17.46 28.78 -16.08
N LEU A 10 -18.30 29.04 -17.09
CA LEU A 10 -18.96 27.98 -17.87
C LEU A 10 -17.96 27.11 -18.65
N ARG A 11 -16.89 27.74 -19.19
CA ARG A 11 -15.84 27.04 -19.94
C ARG A 11 -15.04 26.08 -19.06
N SER A 12 -14.77 26.46 -17.80
CA SER A 12 -14.02 25.61 -16.88
C SER A 12 -14.83 24.37 -16.45
N VAL A 13 -16.13 24.53 -16.20
CA VAL A 13 -17.02 23.40 -15.86
C VAL A 13 -17.15 22.43 -17.03
N LEU A 14 -17.33 22.94 -18.26
CA LEU A 14 -17.44 22.10 -19.46
C LEU A 14 -16.16 21.30 -19.74
N LEU A 15 -14.98 21.90 -19.52
CA LEU A 15 -13.70 21.18 -19.66
C LEU A 15 -13.54 20.08 -18.61
N GLY A 16 -13.99 20.30 -17.38
CA GLY A 16 -13.97 19.28 -16.32
C GLY A 16 -14.87 18.09 -16.61
N VAL A 17 -16.11 18.35 -17.07
CA VAL A 17 -17.06 17.29 -17.46
C VAL A 17 -16.53 16.51 -18.66
N PHE A 18 -15.98 17.20 -19.67
CA PHE A 18 -15.42 16.54 -20.85
C PHE A 18 -14.23 15.63 -20.51
N ALA A 19 -13.30 16.08 -19.66
CA ALA A 19 -12.18 15.27 -19.21
C ALA A 19 -12.64 14.03 -18.41
N TYR A 20 -13.66 14.18 -17.56
CA TYR A 20 -14.26 13.07 -16.82
C TYR A 20 -14.91 12.04 -17.76
N CYS A 21 -15.70 12.49 -18.74
CA CYS A 21 -16.32 11.60 -19.73
C CYS A 21 -15.29 10.85 -20.58
N LEU A 22 -14.20 11.50 -20.99
CA LEU A 22 -13.10 10.82 -21.72
C LEU A 22 -12.40 9.76 -20.86
N GLY A 23 -12.16 10.05 -19.59
CA GLY A 23 -11.57 9.08 -18.66
C GLY A 23 -12.45 7.86 -18.47
N ALA A 24 -13.76 8.07 -18.23
CA ALA A 24 -14.73 6.98 -18.09
C ALA A 24 -14.85 6.13 -19.36
N LEU A 25 -14.91 6.75 -20.54
CA LEU A 25 -14.97 6.04 -21.82
C LEU A 25 -13.71 5.23 -22.12
N THR A 26 -12.54 5.73 -21.73
CA THR A 26 -11.27 5.03 -21.92
C THR A 26 -11.21 3.75 -21.08
N VAL A 27 -11.70 3.78 -19.84
CA VAL A 27 -11.80 2.59 -18.97
C VAL A 27 -12.73 1.55 -19.60
N VAL A 28 -13.94 1.97 -20.04
CA VAL A 28 -14.91 1.07 -20.69
C VAL A 28 -14.35 0.45 -21.97
N TYR A 29 -13.64 1.24 -22.79
CA TYR A 29 -13.08 0.75 -24.05
C TYR A 29 -11.88 -0.20 -23.84
N CYS A 30 -11.05 0.07 -22.83
CA CYS A 30 -9.97 -0.84 -22.45
C CYS A 30 -10.52 -2.20 -21.98
N ASP A 31 -11.55 -2.21 -21.13
CA ASP A 31 -12.14 -3.46 -20.66
C ASP A 31 -12.76 -4.28 -21.81
N ALA A 32 -13.43 -3.63 -22.75
CA ALA A 32 -13.98 -4.28 -23.95
C ALA A 32 -12.89 -4.86 -24.87
N ALA A 33 -11.79 -4.14 -25.07
CA ALA A 33 -10.69 -4.56 -25.94
C ALA A 33 -9.89 -5.75 -25.36
N PHE A 34 -9.74 -5.82 -24.04
CA PHE A 34 -9.04 -6.92 -23.38
C PHE A 34 -9.91 -8.18 -23.24
N GLY A 35 -11.23 -8.05 -23.12
CA GLY A 35 -12.16 -9.18 -23.09
C GLY A 35 -12.14 -10.02 -24.37
N SER A 36 -11.98 -9.38 -25.54
CA SER A 36 -12.09 -10.07 -26.83
C SER A 36 -10.84 -10.84 -27.28
N ARG A 37 -9.72 -10.76 -26.55
CA ARG A 37 -8.44 -11.41 -26.94
C ARG A 37 -8.21 -12.81 -26.33
N ARG A 38 -9.15 -13.33 -25.53
CA ARG A 38 -8.94 -14.58 -24.78
C ARG A 38 -9.40 -15.88 -25.46
N GLU A 39 -10.07 -15.85 -26.61
CA GLU A 39 -10.56 -17.08 -27.26
C GLU A 39 -9.64 -17.69 -28.33
N GLY A 40 -8.44 -17.14 -28.57
CA GLY A 40 -7.62 -17.54 -29.70
C GLY A 40 -6.13 -17.69 -29.42
N ARG A 41 -5.71 -18.55 -28.48
CA ARG A 41 -4.33 -19.03 -28.49
C ARG A 41 -4.21 -20.44 -27.93
N GLY A 42 -4.05 -21.37 -28.87
CA GLY A 42 -3.77 -22.77 -28.60
C GLY A 42 -2.42 -22.99 -27.94
N SER A 43 -2.35 -24.16 -27.30
CA SER A 43 -1.20 -24.86 -26.73
C SER A 43 0.16 -24.41 -27.27
N HIS A 44 0.89 -23.66 -26.46
CA HIS A 44 2.31 -23.36 -26.68
C HIS A 44 3.13 -24.19 -25.70
N LYS A 45 4.07 -24.98 -26.24
CA LYS A 45 5.01 -25.81 -25.51
C LYS A 45 5.77 -24.99 -24.46
N VAL A 46 5.82 -25.53 -23.25
CA VAL A 46 6.65 -25.06 -22.13
C VAL A 46 8.11 -25.20 -22.56
N LEU A 47 8.78 -24.05 -22.74
CA LEU A 47 10.23 -23.98 -22.71
C LEU A 47 10.63 -23.82 -21.24
N GLU A 48 11.36 -24.80 -20.72
CA GLU A 48 12.10 -24.68 -19.47
C GLU A 48 13.24 -23.70 -19.70
N ASP A 49 13.25 -22.59 -18.95
CA ASP A 49 14.37 -21.68 -18.91
C ASP A 49 14.92 -21.57 -17.48
N ASN A 50 16.22 -21.86 -17.38
CA ASN A 50 17.04 -21.80 -16.19
C ASN A 50 17.17 -20.34 -15.72
N SER A 51 16.70 -20.02 -14.51
CA SER A 51 17.03 -18.77 -13.82
C SER A 51 17.47 -19.03 -12.37
N THR A 52 18.71 -19.52 -12.23
CA THR A 52 19.45 -19.49 -10.97
C THR A 52 20.38 -18.27 -10.97
N ALA A 53 19.87 -17.06 -10.75
CA ALA A 53 20.71 -15.88 -10.54
C ALA A 53 19.99 -14.68 -9.89
N GLU A 54 19.10 -14.85 -8.90
CA GLU A 54 18.52 -13.68 -8.20
C GLU A 54 18.11 -13.92 -6.73
N ALA A 55 18.71 -14.89 -6.06
CA ALA A 55 18.40 -15.22 -4.66
C ALA A 55 19.36 -14.62 -3.62
N SER A 56 20.42 -13.90 -4.02
CA SER A 56 21.49 -13.49 -3.09
C SER A 56 21.38 -12.07 -2.51
N ALA A 57 20.42 -11.24 -2.93
CA ALA A 57 20.36 -9.83 -2.51
C ALA A 57 19.48 -9.55 -1.27
N LEU A 58 18.68 -10.53 -0.81
CA LEU A 58 17.73 -10.33 0.31
C LEU A 58 18.24 -10.74 1.69
N GLN A 59 19.48 -11.25 1.81
CA GLN A 59 20.07 -11.65 3.11
C GLN A 59 21.12 -10.67 3.67
N ALA A 60 21.42 -9.56 2.99
CA ALA A 60 22.61 -8.76 3.31
C ALA A 60 22.44 -7.62 4.33
N GLU A 61 21.23 -7.32 4.85
CA GLU A 61 21.04 -6.12 5.70
C GLU A 61 20.66 -6.36 7.19
N SER A 62 20.72 -7.59 7.70
CA SER A 62 20.33 -7.91 9.10
C SER A 62 21.47 -7.89 10.14
N ARG A 63 22.56 -7.13 9.91
CA ARG A 63 23.61 -6.94 10.93
C ARG A 63 23.98 -5.47 11.09
N ARG A 64 23.21 -4.74 11.90
CA ARG A 64 23.70 -3.53 12.57
C ARG A 64 23.64 -3.76 14.08
N GLN A 65 24.81 -3.76 14.71
CA GLN A 65 24.94 -3.73 16.16
C GLN A 65 24.52 -2.35 16.68
N PRO A 66 23.87 -2.27 17.86
CA PRO A 66 23.53 -0.98 18.46
C PRO A 66 24.77 -0.36 19.12
N GLU A 67 25.14 0.85 18.71
CA GLU A 67 26.09 1.69 19.42
C GLU A 67 25.41 2.30 20.66
N ALA A 68 26.05 2.11 21.82
CA ALA A 68 25.61 2.66 23.10
C ALA A 68 25.98 4.15 23.19
N GLY A 69 24.98 5.03 23.07
CA GLY A 69 25.12 6.47 23.29
C GLY A 69 24.51 6.88 24.63
N THR A 70 25.36 7.16 25.61
CA THR A 70 25.00 7.72 26.93
C THR A 70 24.46 9.14 26.76
N THR A 71 23.21 9.39 27.17
CA THR A 71 22.62 10.74 27.21
C THR A 71 22.32 11.11 28.66
N THR A 72 22.89 12.23 29.12
CA THR A 72 22.65 12.87 30.41
C THR A 72 21.30 13.58 30.42
N THR A 73 20.48 13.26 31.42
CA THR A 73 19.14 13.84 31.64
C THR A 73 19.20 15.03 32.62
N GLU A 74 18.77 16.20 32.16
CA GLU A 74 18.39 17.35 32.99
C GLU A 74 16.98 17.15 33.55
N ALA A 75 16.84 17.33 34.87
CA ALA A 75 15.59 17.17 35.60
C ALA A 75 14.74 18.46 35.50
N ALA A 76 13.62 18.39 34.79
CA ALA A 76 12.59 19.43 34.81
C ALA A 76 11.50 19.07 35.83
N ASN A 77 11.20 20.05 36.68
CA ASN A 77 10.22 20.01 37.77
C ASN A 77 8.79 20.01 37.21
N VAL A 78 8.02 18.94 37.45
CA VAL A 78 6.64 18.77 36.94
C VAL A 78 5.65 18.93 38.10
N GLY A 79 4.77 19.93 37.99
CA GLY A 79 3.67 20.16 38.93
C GLY A 79 2.59 19.06 38.90
N PRO A 80 1.68 19.04 39.88
CA PRO A 80 0.74 17.93 40.09
C PRO A 80 -0.26 17.82 38.93
N ALA A 81 -0.11 16.78 38.12
CA ALA A 81 -1.05 16.40 37.09
C ALA A 81 -2.29 15.76 37.73
N THR A 82 -3.45 16.36 37.50
CA THR A 82 -4.75 15.80 37.83
C THR A 82 -5.00 14.56 36.96
N LYS A 83 -4.97 13.38 37.59
CA LYS A 83 -5.23 12.07 36.98
C LYS A 83 -6.72 11.92 36.67
N ASP A 84 -7.12 12.30 35.46
CA ASP A 84 -8.27 11.66 34.82
C ASP A 84 -7.76 10.37 34.15
N ASP A 85 -7.64 9.29 34.93
CA ASP A 85 -7.29 7.94 34.47
C ASP A 85 -8.46 7.36 33.65
N LYS A 86 -8.70 7.91 32.45
CA LYS A 86 -9.52 7.21 31.45
C LYS A 86 -8.68 6.06 30.93
N GLU A 87 -9.04 4.85 31.37
CA GLU A 87 -8.56 3.60 30.82
C GLU A 87 -8.46 3.73 29.28
N PRO A 88 -7.29 3.49 28.68
CA PRO A 88 -7.08 3.70 27.26
C PRO A 88 -8.02 2.76 26.51
N LYS A 89 -9.09 3.31 25.94
CA LYS A 89 -10.02 2.53 25.12
C LYS A 89 -9.25 1.95 23.97
N ASP A 90 -9.28 0.63 23.83
CA ASP A 90 -8.68 -0.05 22.70
C ASP A 90 -9.20 0.59 21.40
N PRO A 91 -8.30 0.97 20.48
CA PRO A 91 -8.69 1.54 19.20
C PRO A 91 -9.65 0.60 18.49
N GLN A 92 -10.78 1.14 18.05
CA GLN A 92 -11.79 0.37 17.35
C GLN A 92 -11.32 0.02 15.93
N PRO A 93 -11.72 -1.14 15.38
CA PRO A 93 -11.42 -1.51 14.00
C PRO A 93 -12.11 -0.54 13.02
N SER A 94 -11.54 -0.40 11.83
CA SER A 94 -12.10 0.46 10.80
C SER A 94 -13.48 -0.03 10.31
N PRO A 95 -14.43 0.87 9.97
CA PRO A 95 -15.78 0.47 9.55
C PRO A 95 -15.82 -0.44 8.31
N GLN A 96 -14.85 -0.31 7.39
CA GLN A 96 -14.74 -1.19 6.23
C GLN A 96 -14.47 -2.64 6.65
N LEU A 97 -13.69 -2.83 7.71
CA LEU A 97 -13.30 -4.13 8.21
C LEU A 97 -14.48 -4.90 8.80
N LEU A 98 -15.35 -4.22 9.55
CA LEU A 98 -16.57 -4.79 10.12
C LEU A 98 -17.49 -5.40 9.05
N LYS A 99 -17.61 -4.75 7.88
CA LYS A 99 -18.40 -5.29 6.76
C LYS A 99 -17.80 -6.56 6.18
N SER A 100 -16.47 -6.60 6.03
CA SER A 100 -15.77 -7.77 5.51
C SER A 100 -15.79 -8.96 6.48
N ALA A 101 -15.87 -8.72 7.79
CA ALA A 101 -15.90 -9.77 8.81
C ALA A 101 -17.11 -10.71 8.69
N LEU A 102 -18.23 -10.20 8.17
CA LEU A 102 -19.43 -11.01 7.92
C LEU A 102 -19.28 -11.96 6.72
N ARG A 103 -18.17 -11.87 5.99
CA ARG A 103 -17.90 -12.63 4.76
C ARG A 103 -16.78 -13.66 4.91
N VAL A 104 -16.34 -13.98 6.13
CA VAL A 104 -15.35 -15.04 6.36
C VAL A 104 -15.89 -16.35 5.78
N ARG A 105 -15.13 -16.99 4.89
CA ARG A 105 -15.48 -18.26 4.24
C ARG A 105 -14.55 -19.38 4.67
N HIS A 106 -13.30 -19.06 4.94
CA HIS A 106 -12.25 -20.04 5.22
C HIS A 106 -11.81 -19.91 6.68
N SER A 107 -12.56 -20.53 7.60
CA SER A 107 -12.28 -20.40 9.03
C SER A 107 -10.91 -20.98 9.43
N GLY A 108 -10.32 -20.42 10.49
CA GLY A 108 -9.07 -20.88 11.08
C GLY A 108 -7.81 -20.35 10.41
N PRO A 109 -6.62 -20.57 11.01
CA PRO A 109 -5.41 -19.83 10.65
C PRO A 109 -4.95 -20.01 9.20
N GLN A 110 -5.10 -21.21 8.64
CA GLN A 110 -4.68 -21.53 7.27
C GLN A 110 -5.65 -21.03 6.19
N GLY A 111 -6.83 -20.53 6.59
CA GLY A 111 -7.80 -19.95 5.68
C GLY A 111 -7.50 -18.51 5.26
N LEU A 112 -6.52 -17.86 5.90
CA LEU A 112 -6.18 -16.45 5.68
C LEU A 112 -4.80 -16.29 5.00
N LYS A 113 -4.76 -15.51 3.92
CA LYS A 113 -3.54 -15.15 3.19
C LYS A 113 -3.35 -13.63 3.07
N PHE A 114 -2.10 -13.18 3.00
CA PHE A 114 -1.74 -11.76 2.98
C PHE A 114 -1.31 -11.30 1.58
N ILE A 115 -1.96 -10.26 1.06
CA ILE A 115 -1.56 -9.60 -0.18
C ILE A 115 -0.53 -8.50 0.14
N HIS A 116 0.72 -8.71 -0.29
CA HIS A 116 1.80 -7.77 -0.03
C HIS A 116 1.80 -6.61 -1.04
N ILE A 117 1.26 -5.47 -0.60
CA ILE A 117 1.41 -4.19 -1.30
C ILE A 117 2.68 -3.49 -0.83
N SER A 118 3.50 -3.02 -1.76
CA SER A 118 4.72 -2.27 -1.46
C SER A 118 4.45 -1.07 -0.54
N LYS A 119 5.30 -0.93 0.48
CA LYS A 119 5.35 0.19 1.45
C LYS A 119 4.12 0.37 2.34
N THR A 120 3.38 -0.71 2.58
CA THR A 120 2.27 -0.75 3.54
C THR A 120 2.58 -1.61 4.77
N GLY A 121 3.87 -1.82 5.08
CA GLY A 121 4.31 -2.60 6.25
C GLY A 121 4.37 -4.11 6.02
N GLY A 122 4.35 -4.55 4.76
CA GLY A 122 4.27 -5.98 4.42
C GLY A 122 5.40 -6.83 5.00
N THR A 123 6.65 -6.36 5.01
CA THR A 123 7.77 -7.10 5.64
C THR A 123 7.49 -7.45 7.10
N SER A 124 6.98 -6.50 7.90
CA SER A 124 6.66 -6.75 9.32
C SER A 124 5.52 -7.75 9.49
N ILE A 125 4.59 -7.81 8.54
CA ILE A 125 3.47 -8.78 8.53
C ILE A 125 3.95 -10.17 8.09
N GLU A 126 4.80 -10.24 7.08
CA GLU A 126 5.44 -11.48 6.63
C GLU A 126 6.30 -12.09 7.74
N GLU A 127 7.09 -11.26 8.43
CA GLU A 127 7.86 -11.66 9.60
C GLU A 127 6.95 -12.09 10.76
N LEU A 128 5.84 -11.40 11.00
CA LEU A 128 4.86 -11.85 11.99
C LEU A 128 4.37 -13.27 11.66
N GLY A 129 3.99 -13.52 10.40
CA GLY A 129 3.46 -14.81 9.95
C GLY A 129 4.34 -16.00 10.32
N ILE A 130 5.64 -15.91 10.08
CA ILE A 130 6.61 -16.99 10.38
C ILE A 130 6.89 -17.18 11.88
N HIS A 131 6.62 -16.16 12.71
CA HIS A 131 6.83 -16.22 14.17
C HIS A 131 5.55 -16.57 14.94
N LEU A 132 4.40 -16.69 14.27
CA LEU A 132 3.18 -17.20 14.88
C LEU A 132 3.33 -18.71 15.17
N PRO A 133 2.69 -19.25 16.24
CA PRO A 133 2.71 -20.68 16.54
C PRO A 133 2.27 -21.57 15.37
N GLU A 134 1.35 -21.08 14.55
CA GLU A 134 0.81 -21.76 13.39
C GLU A 134 1.74 -21.71 12.16
N GLN A 135 2.82 -20.92 12.22
CA GLN A 135 3.81 -20.72 11.15
C GLN A 135 3.14 -20.38 9.82
N LEU A 136 2.42 -19.26 9.81
CA LEU A 136 1.69 -18.80 8.64
C LEU A 136 2.67 -18.20 7.63
N HIS A 137 3.03 -18.99 6.63
CA HIS A 137 3.84 -18.52 5.53
C HIS A 137 2.98 -17.61 4.62
N TRP A 138 3.41 -16.36 4.50
CA TRP A 138 2.77 -15.32 3.70
C TRP A 138 3.80 -14.63 2.81
N GLY A 139 3.33 -14.13 1.66
CA GLY A 139 4.13 -13.35 0.72
C GLY A 139 5.47 -14.00 0.38
N ALA A 140 6.57 -13.32 0.70
CA ALA A 140 7.93 -13.78 0.41
C ALA A 140 8.31 -15.14 1.04
N TRP A 141 7.64 -15.55 2.12
CA TRP A 141 7.87 -16.83 2.80
C TRP A 141 7.03 -17.98 2.23
N ASP A 142 6.14 -17.71 1.29
CA ASP A 142 5.28 -18.70 0.63
C ASP A 142 5.41 -18.60 -0.90
N ARG A 143 6.64 -18.67 -1.41
CA ARG A 143 6.91 -18.49 -2.85
C ARG A 143 6.17 -19.47 -3.75
N ALA A 144 5.90 -20.68 -3.28
CA ALA A 144 5.16 -21.68 -4.04
C ALA A 144 3.72 -21.23 -4.28
N GLU A 145 3.08 -20.62 -3.27
CA GLU A 145 1.77 -20.03 -3.45
C GLU A 145 1.88 -18.72 -4.23
N TYR A 146 2.69 -17.73 -3.82
CA TYR A 146 2.63 -16.37 -4.37
C TYR A 146 3.37 -16.16 -5.71
N GLY A 147 4.43 -16.92 -5.97
CA GLY A 147 5.44 -16.51 -6.95
C GLY A 147 6.11 -15.21 -6.50
N TYR A 148 5.86 -14.13 -7.25
CA TYR A 148 6.32 -12.78 -6.89
C TYR A 148 5.32 -12.07 -5.97
N GLN A 149 5.70 -11.79 -4.72
CA GLN A 149 4.77 -11.35 -3.68
C GLN A 149 4.17 -9.95 -3.89
N HIS A 150 4.83 -9.07 -4.66
CA HIS A 150 4.27 -7.75 -5.00
C HIS A 150 3.44 -7.77 -6.30
N GLY A 151 3.23 -8.92 -6.94
CA GLY A 151 2.39 -9.03 -8.12
C GLY A 151 0.97 -8.55 -7.84
N ALA A 152 0.38 -7.76 -8.75
CA ALA A 152 -0.98 -7.28 -8.57
C ALA A 152 -1.96 -8.45 -8.46
N PHE A 153 -2.78 -8.45 -7.40
CA PHE A 153 -3.61 -9.59 -7.02
C PHE A 153 -4.60 -10.01 -8.11
N ARG A 154 -5.11 -9.06 -8.90
CA ARG A 154 -6.01 -9.32 -10.04
C ARG A 154 -5.44 -10.29 -11.09
N PHE A 155 -4.12 -10.49 -11.11
CA PHE A 155 -3.48 -11.43 -12.04
C PHE A 155 -3.39 -12.86 -11.50
N PHE A 156 -3.77 -13.11 -10.24
CA PHE A 156 -3.86 -14.47 -9.74
C PHE A 156 -4.99 -15.24 -10.46
N PRO A 157 -4.79 -16.53 -10.78
CA PRO A 157 -5.85 -17.35 -11.34
C PRO A 157 -7.11 -17.33 -10.45
N PRO A 158 -8.33 -17.30 -11.02
CA PRO A 158 -9.57 -17.25 -10.23
C PRO A 158 -9.66 -18.33 -9.15
N ALA A 159 -9.31 -19.58 -9.49
CA ALA A 159 -9.30 -20.69 -8.54
C ALA A 159 -8.41 -20.43 -7.32
N LYS A 160 -7.29 -19.73 -7.52
CA LYS A 160 -6.38 -19.35 -6.45
C LYS A 160 -6.93 -18.20 -5.59
N ARG A 161 -7.52 -17.17 -6.21
CA ARG A 161 -8.13 -16.04 -5.50
C ARG A 161 -9.28 -16.49 -4.60
N GLN A 162 -10.01 -17.53 -5.00
CA GLN A 162 -11.13 -18.09 -4.23
C GLN A 162 -10.72 -19.16 -3.21
N LYS A 163 -9.46 -19.64 -3.22
CA LYS A 163 -8.96 -20.72 -2.35
C LYS A 163 -8.84 -20.31 -0.87
N TYR A 164 -8.70 -19.01 -0.62
CA TYR A 164 -8.48 -18.44 0.71
C TYR A 164 -9.32 -17.18 0.87
N ASP A 165 -9.49 -16.77 2.12
CA ASP A 165 -9.77 -15.37 2.40
C ASP A 165 -8.45 -14.60 2.41
N TRP A 166 -8.51 -13.34 1.99
CA TRP A 166 -7.34 -12.50 1.87
C TRP A 166 -7.44 -11.29 2.78
N PHE A 167 -6.30 -10.78 3.20
CA PHE A 167 -6.22 -9.42 3.73
C PHE A 167 -5.08 -8.66 3.07
N LEU A 168 -5.22 -7.35 3.05
CA LEU A 168 -4.21 -6.43 2.54
C LEU A 168 -4.11 -5.23 3.46
N VAL A 169 -2.97 -4.55 3.44
CA VAL A 169 -2.83 -3.25 4.11
C VAL A 169 -2.87 -2.14 3.08
N SER A 170 -3.83 -1.23 3.25
CA SER A 170 -3.88 0.03 2.52
C SER A 170 -3.19 1.13 3.33
N ARG A 171 -2.63 2.13 2.66
CA ARG A 171 -2.00 3.29 3.30
C ARG A 171 -2.36 4.55 2.53
N ASN A 172 -2.45 5.70 3.20
CA ASN A 172 -2.72 6.96 2.52
C ASN A 172 -1.78 7.13 1.30
N PRO A 173 -2.31 7.37 0.08
CA PRO A 173 -1.49 7.38 -1.14
C PRO A 173 -0.30 8.36 -1.09
N VAL A 174 -0.46 9.53 -0.46
CA VAL A 174 0.62 10.51 -0.29
C VAL A 174 1.71 9.96 0.63
N ASP A 175 1.33 9.45 1.80
CA ASP A 175 2.27 8.91 2.78
C ASP A 175 2.96 7.62 2.27
N ARG A 176 2.27 6.80 1.47
CA ARG A 176 2.85 5.65 0.77
C ARG A 176 3.90 6.09 -0.23
N PHE A 177 3.61 7.09 -1.07
CA PHE A 177 4.57 7.54 -2.08
C PHE A 177 5.83 8.19 -1.47
N VAL A 178 5.67 8.97 -0.39
CA VAL A 178 6.84 9.45 0.37
C VAL A 178 7.65 8.27 0.91
N SER A 179 6.99 7.21 1.35
CA SER A 179 7.68 6.00 1.80
C SER A 179 8.43 5.29 0.68
N GLU A 180 7.88 5.26 -0.53
CA GLU A 180 8.55 4.74 -1.74
C GLU A 180 9.79 5.56 -2.09
N TYR A 181 9.71 6.89 -2.00
CA TYR A 181 10.88 7.75 -2.22
C TYR A 181 12.04 7.36 -1.30
N HIS A 182 11.79 7.06 -0.02
CA HIS A 182 12.84 6.64 0.92
C HIS A 182 13.15 5.13 0.85
N CYS A 183 12.64 4.40 -0.15
CA CYS A 183 12.92 2.99 -0.31
C CYS A 183 14.31 2.78 -0.89
N GLY A 184 15.15 1.94 -0.26
CA GLY A 184 16.50 1.64 -0.75
C GLY A 184 16.55 0.85 -2.05
N PHE A 185 15.46 0.17 -2.42
CA PHE A 185 15.39 -0.68 -3.62
C PHE A 185 15.12 0.11 -4.90
N GLU A 186 13.99 0.85 -4.94
CA GLU A 186 13.56 1.58 -6.15
C GLU A 186 13.44 3.09 -5.97
N GLY A 187 13.59 3.54 -4.72
CA GLY A 187 13.57 4.94 -4.32
C GLY A 187 14.95 5.60 -4.40
N VAL A 188 15.10 6.65 -3.59
CA VAL A 188 16.34 7.36 -3.31
C VAL A 188 16.74 7.01 -1.89
N ASN A 189 17.85 6.29 -1.74
CA ASN A 189 18.33 5.93 -0.40
C ASN A 189 18.79 7.18 0.38
N TYR A 190 18.97 7.04 1.71
CA TYR A 190 19.35 8.16 2.57
C TYR A 190 20.61 8.91 2.08
N MET A 191 21.62 8.16 1.62
CA MET A 191 22.92 8.72 1.20
C MET A 191 22.82 9.61 -0.02
N GLN A 192 21.85 9.36 -0.90
CA GLN A 192 21.51 10.21 -2.03
C GLN A 192 20.56 11.33 -1.60
N SER A 193 19.51 11.00 -0.84
CA SER A 193 18.45 11.95 -0.48
C SER A 193 18.94 13.14 0.34
N ARG A 194 20.04 13.01 1.09
CA ARG A 194 20.64 14.11 1.87
C ARG A 194 21.21 15.25 1.03
N PHE A 195 21.44 15.02 -0.26
CA PHE A 195 21.94 16.03 -1.20
C PHE A 195 20.83 16.61 -2.08
N HIS A 196 19.62 16.06 -2.01
CA HIS A 196 18.49 16.58 -2.76
C HIS A 196 17.97 17.85 -2.11
N THR A 197 17.51 18.79 -2.93
CA THR A 197 16.67 19.90 -2.52
C THR A 197 15.20 19.48 -2.49
N GLN A 198 14.32 20.33 -1.96
CA GLN A 198 12.88 20.12 -2.09
C GLN A 198 12.43 20.08 -3.56
N LYS A 199 13.09 20.83 -4.45
CA LYS A 199 12.80 20.78 -5.89
C LYS A 199 13.15 19.41 -6.46
N ASP A 200 14.34 18.89 -6.17
CA ASP A 200 14.78 17.56 -6.65
C ASP A 200 13.85 16.45 -6.15
N PHE A 201 13.40 16.53 -4.89
CA PHE A 201 12.42 15.62 -4.33
C PHE A 201 11.10 15.61 -5.12
N ASN A 202 10.57 16.78 -5.47
CA ASN A 202 9.32 16.91 -6.22
C ASN A 202 9.50 16.48 -7.68
N ASP A 203 10.59 16.89 -8.34
CA ASP A 203 10.90 16.52 -9.72
C ASP A 203 11.04 14.99 -9.85
N TRP A 204 11.69 14.35 -8.88
CA TRP A 204 11.79 12.89 -8.84
C TRP A 204 10.43 12.23 -8.73
N ILE A 205 9.55 12.70 -7.82
CA ILE A 205 8.21 12.14 -7.64
C ILE A 205 7.41 12.25 -8.94
N GLN A 206 7.39 13.44 -9.55
CA GLN A 206 6.69 13.66 -10.80
C GLN A 206 7.27 12.78 -11.92
N GLY A 207 8.60 12.64 -11.99
CA GLY A 207 9.27 11.76 -12.94
C GLY A 207 8.81 10.30 -12.79
N ARG A 208 8.75 9.78 -11.56
CA ARG A 208 8.26 8.42 -11.30
C ARG A 208 6.79 8.24 -11.64
N LEU A 209 5.93 9.19 -11.30
CA LEU A 209 4.50 9.12 -11.64
C LEU A 209 4.26 9.10 -13.16
N ARG A 210 5.09 9.78 -13.95
CA ARG A 210 5.02 9.73 -15.43
C ARG A 210 5.47 8.38 -15.99
N GLN A 211 6.41 7.70 -15.33
CA GLN A 211 6.88 6.37 -15.73
C GLN A 211 5.88 5.28 -15.35
N GLY A 212 5.17 5.45 -14.24
CA GLY A 212 4.19 4.49 -13.73
C GLY A 212 4.80 3.43 -12.81
N GLY A 213 4.08 2.30 -12.68
CA GLY A 213 4.52 1.19 -11.83
C GLY A 213 5.73 0.46 -12.42
N THR A 214 6.51 -0.16 -11.55
CA THR A 214 7.69 -0.94 -11.95
C THR A 214 7.40 -2.44 -11.98
N PRO A 215 8.23 -3.24 -12.69
CA PRO A 215 8.14 -4.70 -12.62
C PRO A 215 8.25 -5.25 -11.19
N GLY A 216 8.93 -4.52 -10.29
CA GLY A 216 9.07 -4.85 -8.87
C GLY A 216 7.83 -4.55 -8.01
N GLY A 217 6.70 -4.18 -8.63
CA GLY A 217 5.46 -3.92 -7.89
C GLY A 217 5.49 -2.64 -7.04
N HIS A 218 6.49 -1.78 -7.22
CA HIS A 218 6.52 -0.47 -6.59
C HIS A 218 5.71 0.52 -7.42
N PHE A 219 5.17 1.53 -6.74
CA PHE A 219 4.35 2.59 -7.33
C PHE A 219 3.06 2.13 -8.01
N ILE A 220 2.78 0.82 -8.13
CA ILE A 220 1.49 0.27 -8.58
C ILE A 220 0.37 0.78 -7.67
N MET A 221 -0.80 1.08 -8.24
CA MET A 221 -2.00 1.48 -7.48
C MET A 221 -2.46 0.35 -6.55
N MET A 222 -2.83 0.68 -5.31
CA MET A 222 -3.35 -0.30 -4.36
C MET A 222 -4.68 -0.91 -4.85
N THR A 223 -5.44 -0.17 -5.67
CA THR A 223 -6.66 -0.63 -6.33
C THR A 223 -6.39 -1.84 -7.23
N ASP A 224 -5.21 -1.98 -7.81
CA ASP A 224 -4.86 -3.13 -8.65
C ASP A 224 -4.78 -4.45 -7.88
N TYR A 225 -4.80 -4.38 -6.55
CA TYR A 225 -4.84 -5.52 -5.64
C TYR A 225 -6.26 -5.86 -5.15
N LEU A 226 -7.27 -5.05 -5.52
CA LEU A 226 -8.66 -5.36 -5.21
C LEU A 226 -9.21 -6.38 -6.21
N ASP A 227 -10.07 -7.25 -5.71
CA ASP A 227 -10.82 -8.21 -6.49
C ASP A 227 -12.21 -7.67 -6.82
N ALA A 228 -12.61 -7.78 -8.08
CA ALA A 228 -13.96 -7.42 -8.51
C ALA A 228 -14.98 -8.54 -8.24
N ASP A 229 -14.53 -9.79 -8.03
CA ASP A 229 -15.41 -10.93 -7.74
C ASP A 229 -15.94 -10.83 -6.30
N PRO A 230 -17.26 -10.68 -6.09
CA PRO A 230 -17.84 -10.62 -4.75
C PRO A 230 -17.66 -11.92 -3.96
N ASN A 231 -17.25 -13.01 -4.61
CA ASN A 231 -16.93 -14.27 -3.95
C ASN A 231 -15.53 -14.32 -3.33
N VAL A 232 -14.65 -13.39 -3.68
CA VAL A 232 -13.33 -13.28 -3.07
C VAL A 232 -13.42 -12.36 -1.87
N THR A 233 -13.20 -12.92 -0.67
CA THR A 233 -13.20 -12.14 0.57
C THR A 233 -11.85 -11.46 0.74
N GLN A 234 -11.88 -10.12 0.82
CA GLN A 234 -10.72 -9.28 1.10
C GLN A 234 -10.99 -8.39 2.31
N HIS A 235 -10.17 -8.54 3.34
CA HIS A 235 -10.13 -7.66 4.51
C HIS A 235 -9.14 -6.53 4.26
N ILE A 236 -9.59 -5.28 4.41
CA ILE A 236 -8.75 -4.10 4.20
C ILE A 236 -8.32 -3.55 5.56
N VAL A 237 -7.05 -3.76 5.90
CA VAL A 237 -6.40 -3.21 7.08
C VAL A 237 -5.88 -1.81 6.75
N ARG A 238 -6.10 -0.84 7.63
CA ARG A 238 -5.53 0.51 7.50
C ARG A 238 -4.15 0.59 8.12
N PHE A 239 -3.18 1.08 7.37
CA PHE A 239 -1.84 1.32 7.91
C PHE A 239 -1.87 2.31 9.07
N GLU A 240 -2.75 3.30 9.02
CA GLU A 240 -2.93 4.31 10.06
C GLU A 240 -3.60 3.74 11.34
N ASN A 241 -4.23 2.56 11.24
CA ASN A 241 -4.86 1.83 12.36
C ASN A 241 -4.32 0.39 12.46
N LEU A 242 -3.05 0.19 12.05
CA LEU A 242 -2.53 -1.13 11.70
C LEU A 242 -2.70 -2.17 12.81
N ASP A 243 -2.29 -1.83 14.03
CA ASP A 243 -2.35 -2.75 15.17
C ASP A 243 -3.79 -3.20 15.49
N ALA A 244 -4.74 -2.26 15.51
CA ALA A 244 -6.13 -2.54 15.86
C ALA A 244 -6.82 -3.36 14.78
N ASP A 245 -6.69 -2.92 13.52
CA ASP A 245 -7.29 -3.59 12.37
C ASP A 245 -6.67 -4.99 12.18
N LEU A 246 -5.35 -5.13 12.35
CA LEU A 246 -4.68 -6.42 12.21
C LEU A 246 -5.07 -7.39 13.34
N ARG A 247 -5.10 -6.95 14.61
CA ARG A 247 -5.61 -7.78 15.72
C ARG A 247 -7.04 -8.25 15.44
N PHE A 248 -7.88 -7.36 14.94
CA PHE A 248 -9.27 -7.69 14.60
C PHE A 248 -9.35 -8.75 13.50
N VAL A 249 -8.68 -8.55 12.35
CA VAL A 249 -8.68 -9.53 11.26
C VAL A 249 -8.15 -10.87 11.74
N LEU A 250 -6.99 -10.90 12.40
CA LEU A 250 -6.38 -12.14 12.87
C LEU A 250 -7.28 -12.89 13.86
N GLY A 251 -7.99 -12.15 14.72
CA GLY A 251 -8.99 -12.71 15.63
C GLY A 251 -10.12 -13.47 14.92
N LEU A 252 -10.56 -13.01 13.74
CA LEU A 252 -11.59 -13.71 12.94
C LEU A 252 -11.16 -15.13 12.52
N TYR A 253 -9.85 -15.38 12.48
CA TYR A 253 -9.26 -16.65 12.05
C TYR A 253 -8.62 -17.42 13.21
N ASN A 254 -8.95 -17.06 14.47
CA ASN A 254 -8.39 -17.63 15.69
C ASN A 254 -6.86 -17.46 15.82
N ILE A 255 -6.30 -16.40 15.22
CA ILE A 255 -4.88 -16.06 15.32
C ILE A 255 -4.70 -14.99 16.40
N THR A 256 -3.90 -15.27 17.43
CA THR A 256 -3.66 -14.32 18.52
C THR A 256 -2.43 -13.46 18.25
N LEU A 257 -2.64 -12.17 17.99
CA LEU A 257 -1.55 -11.19 17.84
C LEU A 257 -1.19 -10.55 19.18
N LYS A 258 -0.02 -10.93 19.74
CA LYS A 258 0.51 -10.28 20.95
C LYS A 258 0.99 -8.86 20.66
N ARG A 259 1.90 -8.72 19.69
CA ARG A 259 2.51 -7.43 19.30
C ARG A 259 3.05 -7.53 17.89
N LEU A 260 2.77 -6.52 17.06
CA LEU A 260 3.47 -6.36 15.80
C LEU A 260 4.87 -5.77 16.07
N ARG A 261 5.91 -6.41 15.55
CA ARG A 261 7.26 -5.86 15.65
C ARG A 261 7.45 -4.80 14.57
N HIS A 262 7.93 -3.63 14.99
CA HIS A 262 8.28 -2.54 14.08
C HIS A 262 9.81 -2.44 14.00
N ASP A 263 10.46 -3.52 13.58
CA ASP A 263 11.94 -3.56 13.52
C ASP A 263 12.48 -2.62 12.43
N ASN A 264 11.68 -2.39 11.38
CA ASN A 264 11.98 -1.43 10.32
C ASN A 264 11.46 -0.04 10.67
N GLY A 265 11.95 0.53 11.77
CA GLY A 265 11.79 1.95 12.04
C GLY A 265 12.33 2.73 10.85
N GLY A 266 11.45 3.39 10.09
CA GLY A 266 11.84 4.08 8.87
C GLY A 266 13.02 4.99 9.19
N GLY A 267 14.19 4.67 8.64
CA GLY A 267 15.43 5.40 8.92
C GLY A 267 15.26 6.90 8.66
N LYS A 268 16.25 7.70 9.07
CA LYS A 268 16.18 9.17 8.97
C LYS A 268 15.66 9.61 7.60
N ARG A 269 14.47 10.22 7.58
CA ARG A 269 13.81 10.70 6.36
C ARG A 269 14.14 12.16 6.15
N MET A 270 14.74 12.49 5.01
CA MET A 270 15.04 13.90 4.66
C MET A 270 13.80 14.67 4.22
N PHE A 271 12.83 13.98 3.61
CA PHE A 271 11.61 14.59 3.10
C PHE A 271 10.38 13.94 3.71
N THR A 272 9.37 14.76 3.93
CA THR A 272 8.06 14.36 4.44
C THR A 272 6.98 14.86 3.48
N LYS A 273 5.71 14.54 3.75
CA LYS A 273 4.60 15.09 2.98
C LYS A 273 4.52 16.63 2.98
N ARG A 274 5.13 17.30 3.98
CA ARG A 274 5.21 18.78 4.03
C ARG A 274 6.12 19.36 2.95
N ASN A 275 7.00 18.54 2.36
CA ASN A 275 7.90 18.96 1.30
C ASN A 275 7.29 18.77 -0.10
N ILE A 276 6.07 18.25 -0.20
CA ILE A 276 5.38 18.07 -1.48
C ILE A 276 4.77 19.40 -1.91
N SER A 277 5.11 19.83 -3.13
CA SER A 277 4.51 21.00 -3.80
C SER A 277 3.08 20.72 -4.23
N ASN A 278 2.26 21.77 -4.34
CA ASN A 278 0.87 21.65 -4.81
C ASN A 278 0.76 21.02 -6.20
N GLU A 279 1.72 21.29 -7.09
CA GLU A 279 1.81 20.66 -8.41
C GLU A 279 2.03 19.14 -8.28
N THR A 280 3.03 18.72 -7.50
CA THR A 280 3.32 17.30 -7.30
C THR A 280 2.18 16.58 -6.60
N LEU A 281 1.51 17.25 -5.67
CA LEU A 281 0.29 16.75 -5.03
C LEU A 281 -0.85 16.55 -6.05
N ALA A 282 -0.97 17.42 -7.05
CA ALA A 282 -1.92 17.23 -8.15
C ALA A 282 -1.57 15.99 -8.99
N TYR A 283 -0.30 15.74 -9.29
CA TYR A 283 0.14 14.51 -9.95
C TYR A 283 -0.20 13.25 -9.14
N ILE A 284 0.08 13.24 -7.83
CA ILE A 284 -0.26 12.10 -6.94
C ILE A 284 -1.77 11.86 -6.93
N ARG A 285 -2.58 12.92 -6.83
CA ARG A 285 -4.05 12.80 -6.85
C ARG A 285 -4.57 12.21 -8.14
N ALA A 286 -4.05 12.67 -9.28
CA ALA A 286 -4.46 12.17 -10.58
C ALA A 286 -4.09 10.69 -10.74
N TYR A 287 -2.85 10.32 -10.39
CA TYR A 287 -2.36 8.96 -10.53
C TYR A 287 -3.06 7.97 -9.60
N TYR A 288 -3.30 8.33 -8.33
CA TYR A 288 -3.92 7.46 -7.32
C TYR A 288 -5.39 7.77 -7.06
N ALA A 289 -6.10 8.40 -8.01
CA ALA A 289 -7.49 8.80 -7.82
C ALA A 289 -8.38 7.63 -7.36
N ALA A 290 -8.21 6.46 -7.96
CA ALA A 290 -8.93 5.24 -7.59
C ALA A 290 -8.61 4.79 -6.16
N ASP A 291 -7.36 4.91 -5.72
CA ASP A 291 -6.97 4.52 -4.36
C ASP A 291 -7.60 5.42 -3.30
N PHE A 292 -7.70 6.73 -3.56
CA PHE A 292 -8.40 7.63 -2.65
C PHE A 292 -9.87 7.21 -2.48
N VAL A 293 -10.55 6.88 -3.58
CA VAL A 293 -11.96 6.50 -3.57
C VAL A 293 -12.17 5.11 -2.95
N ASN A 294 -11.51 4.09 -3.48
CA ASN A 294 -11.73 2.69 -3.10
C ASN A 294 -11.32 2.40 -1.66
N PHE A 295 -10.30 3.10 -1.17
CA PHE A 295 -9.88 3.03 0.21
C PHE A 295 -10.39 4.25 1.00
N GLY A 296 -11.40 5.01 0.58
CA GLY A 296 -11.99 6.10 1.38
C GLY A 296 -10.99 7.04 2.08
N TYR A 297 -9.87 7.35 1.43
CA TYR A 297 -8.94 8.37 1.91
C TYR A 297 -9.43 9.75 1.46
N PRO A 298 -9.32 10.79 2.30
CA PRO A 298 -9.66 12.13 1.85
C PRO A 298 -8.74 12.57 0.72
N LEU A 299 -9.32 13.15 -0.34
CA LEU A 299 -8.54 13.81 -1.37
C LEU A 299 -7.81 15.01 -0.74
N PRO A 300 -6.49 15.12 -0.90
CA PRO A 300 -5.76 16.23 -0.33
C PRO A 300 -6.18 17.55 -1.02
N MET A 301 -6.51 18.55 -0.21
CA MET A 301 -6.85 19.89 -0.69
C MET A 301 -5.57 20.64 -1.10
N THR A 302 -5.70 21.52 -2.10
CA THR A 302 -4.64 22.41 -2.58
C THR A 302 -4.51 23.67 -1.76
#